data_AF-A0A954G194-F1
#
_entry.id   AF-A0A954G194-F1
#
_cell.length_a   1.000
_cell.length_b   1.000
_cell.length_c   1.000
_cell.angle_alpha   90.00
_cell.angle_beta   90.00
_cell.angle_gamma   90.00
#
_symmetry.space_group_name_H-M   'P 1'
#
loop_
_entity.id
_entity.type
_entity.pdbx_description
1 polymer ?
#
loop_
_entity_poly.entity_id
_entity_poly.type
_entity_poly.pdbx_seq_one_letter_code
_entity_poly.pdbx_strand_id
1 'polypeptide(L)' 'MRELKLIQINEYELSDRQRSQILSLLTDCFPGYFEERIFFKQMSQERLLAYSDGDLIGQLGLEHRAI' A
#
# COMPACT_ATOMS: atom_id res chain seq x y z
N MET A 1 -9.11 2.45 22.24
CA MET A 1 -8.11 2.73 21.19
C MET A 1 -8.31 1.68 20.11
N ARG A 2 -8.36 2.06 18.83
CA ARG A 2 -8.44 1.07 17.74
C ARG A 2 -7.10 0.35 17.62
N GLU A 3 -7.12 -0.95 17.36
CA GLU A 3 -5.91 -1.75 17.22
C GLU A 3 -5.26 -1.48 15.85
N LEU A 4 -3.98 -1.11 15.87
CA LEU A 4 -3.19 -0.92 14.66
C LEU A 4 -2.42 -2.21 14.36
N LYS A 5 -2.66 -2.79 13.18
CA LYS A 5 -1.91 -3.94 12.68
C LYS A 5 -1.03 -3.52 11.52
N LEU A 6 0.28 -3.78 11.63
CA LEU A 6 1.24 -3.60 10.54
C LEU A 6 1.56 -4.95 9.90
N ILE A 7 1.57 -5.00 8.57
CA ILE A 7 1.95 -6.18 7.80
C ILE A 7 3.02 -5.77 6.79
N GLN A 8 4.18 -6.42 6.83
CA GLN A 8 5.16 -6.36 5.75
C GLN A 8 4.82 -7.43 4.72
N ILE A 9 4.81 -7.07 3.45
CA ILE A 9 4.48 -7.98 2.35
C ILE A 9 5.38 -7.69 1.15
N ASN A 10 5.77 -8.76 0.44
CA ASN A 10 6.41 -8.61 -0.85
C ASN A 10 5.37 -8.10 -1.87
N GLU A 11 5.72 -7.09 -2.67
CA GLU A 11 4.77 -6.44 -3.58
C GLU A 11 4.18 -7.40 -4.62
N TYR A 12 4.92 -8.45 -5.01
CA TYR A 12 4.46 -9.48 -5.93
C TYR A 12 3.42 -10.41 -5.30
N GLU A 13 3.32 -10.46 -3.97
CA GLU A 13 2.37 -11.30 -3.22
C GLU A 13 1.07 -10.57 -2.88
N LEU A 14 0.93 -9.29 -3.25
CA LEU A 14 -0.31 -8.54 -3.03
C LEU A 14 -1.49 -9.20 -3.76
N SER A 15 -2.48 -9.61 -2.97
CA SER A 15 -3.78 -10.08 -3.45
C SER A 15 -4.58 -8.97 -4.16
N ASP A 16 -5.54 -9.35 -4.99
CA ASP A 16 -6.43 -8.40 -5.69
C ASP A 16 -7.21 -7.50 -4.72
N ARG A 17 -7.60 -8.05 -3.56
CA ARG A 17 -8.23 -7.27 -2.48
C ARG A 17 -7.28 -6.19 -1.95
N GLN A 18 -6.03 -6.54 -1.65
CA GLN A 18 -5.04 -5.57 -1.16
C GLN A 18 -4.73 -4.51 -2.21
N ARG A 19 -4.59 -4.91 -3.48
CA ARG A 19 -4.39 -3.97 -4.61
C ARG A 19 -5.54 -2.96 -4.70
N SER A 20 -6.78 -3.45 -4.60
CA SER A 20 -7.97 -2.60 -4.63
C SER A 20 -8.03 -1.64 -3.44
N GLN A 21 -7.70 -2.13 -2.23
CA GLN A 21 -7.64 -1.27 -1.03
C GLN A 21 -6.55 -0.21 -1.12
N ILE A 22 -5.36 -0.56 -1.63
CA ILE A 22 -4.27 0.40 -1.83
C ILE A 22 -4.66 1.46 -2.87
N LEU A 23 -5.30 1.05 -3.97
CA LEU A 23 -5.76 1.97 -5.01
C LEU A 23 -6.83 2.93 -4.48
N SER A 24 -7.81 2.43 -3.73
CA SER A 24 -8.82 3.26 -3.07
C SER A 24 -8.17 4.27 -2.14
N LEU A 25 -7.28 3.81 -1.24
CA LEU A 25 -6.58 4.68 -0.31
C LEU A 25 -5.76 5.77 -1.02
N LEU A 26 -5.05 5.41 -2.09
CA LEU A 26 -4.28 6.36 -2.89
C LEU A 26 -5.17 7.36 -3.64
N THR A 27 -6.29 6.91 -4.19
CA THR A 27 -7.26 7.78 -4.88
C THR A 27 -7.89 8.78 -3.91
N ASP A 28 -8.23 8.33 -2.70
CA ASP A 28 -8.82 9.17 -1.66
C ASP A 28 -7.81 10.21 -1.14
N CYS A 29 -6.56 9.80 -0.93
CA CYS A 29 -5.51 10.70 -0.43
C CYS A 29 -4.92 11.62 -1.52
N PHE A 30 -4.89 11.16 -2.77
CA PHE A 30 -4.29 11.87 -3.91
C PHE A 30 -5.21 11.81 -5.16
N PRO A 31 -6.36 12.50 -5.14
CA PRO A 31 -7.33 12.45 -6.24
C PRO A 31 -6.73 12.83 -7.59
N GLY A 32 -6.99 12.04 -8.63
CA GLY A 32 -6.52 12.27 -10.00
C GLY A 32 -5.06 11.92 -10.28
N TYR A 33 -4.34 11.35 -9.31
CA TYR A 33 -2.92 11.03 -9.47
C TYR A 33 -2.65 9.55 -9.76
N PHE A 34 -3.41 8.66 -9.12
CA PHE A 34 -3.20 7.21 -9.14
C PHE A 34 -4.33 6.47 -9.84
N GLU A 35 -4.86 7.01 -10.95
CA GLU A 35 -6.10 6.57 -11.61
C GLU A 35 -6.26 5.05 -11.76
N GLU A 36 -5.18 4.32 -12.06
CA GLU A 36 -5.20 2.85 -12.20
C GLU A 36 -3.93 2.17 -11.65
N ARG A 37 -3.12 2.87 -10.85
CA ARG A 37 -1.80 2.37 -10.41
C ARG A 37 -1.59 2.56 -8.91
N ILE A 38 -0.96 1.57 -8.29
CA ILE A 38 -0.64 1.57 -6.85
C ILE A 38 0.83 1.95 -6.54
N PHE A 39 1.54 2.46 -7.54
CA PHE A 39 2.93 2.90 -7.45
C PHE A 39 3.16 4.13 -8.32
N PHE A 40 4.14 4.95 -7.95
CA PHE A 40 4.37 6.22 -8.63
C PHE A 40 5.31 6.07 -9.84
N LYS A 41 6.60 5.80 -9.62
CA LYS A 41 7.59 5.66 -10.71
C LYS A 41 8.02 4.22 -10.95
N GLN A 42 8.19 3.48 -9.86
CA GLN A 42 8.57 2.07 -9.87
C GLN A 42 7.76 1.34 -8.82
N MET A 43 7.53 0.06 -9.08
CA MET A 43 6.92 -0.84 -8.13
C MET A 43 7.94 -1.20 -7.05
N SER A 44 7.56 -1.06 -5.78
CA SER A 44 8.45 -1.40 -4.66
C SER A 44 8.67 -2.90 -4.54
N GLN A 45 9.81 -3.31 -3.98
CA GLN A 45 10.04 -4.72 -3.70
C GLN A 45 9.14 -5.21 -2.57
N GLU A 46 9.01 -4.40 -1.53
CA GLU A 46 8.19 -4.69 -0.36
C GLU A 46 7.30 -3.50 0.00
N ARG A 47 6.27 -3.78 0.79
CA ARG A 47 5.37 -2.76 1.31
C ARG A 47 5.03 -3.05 2.77
N LEU A 48 4.93 -2.00 3.58
CA LEU A 48 4.26 -2.05 4.87
C LEU A 48 2.83 -1.56 4.69
N LEU A 49 1.87 -2.36 5.14
CA LEU A 49 0.43 -2.07 5.14
C LEU A 49 -0.05 -1.88 6.57
N ALA A 50 -0.75 -0.78 6.83
CA ALA A 50 -1.33 -0.46 8.13
C ALA A 50 -2.84 -0.64 8.12
N TYR A 51 -3.33 -1.50 9.00
CA TYR A 51 -4.75 -1.81 9.16
C TYR A 51 -5.29 -1.34 10.51
N SER A 52 -6.50 -0.80 10.51
CA SER A 52 -7.30 -0.52 11.71
C SER A 52 -8.68 -1.13 11.51
N ASP A 53 -9.14 -2.00 12.42
CA ASP A 53 -10.44 -2.68 12.33
C ASP A 53 -10.68 -3.41 10.99
N GLY A 54 -9.61 -3.88 10.34
CA GLY A 54 -9.67 -4.57 9.04
C GLY A 54 -9.61 -3.65 7.81
N ASP A 55 -9.69 -2.33 8.00
CA ASP A 55 -9.56 -1.34 6.93
C ASP A 55 -8.10 -0.93 6.75
N LEU A 56 -7.66 -0.83 5.49
CA LEU A 56 -6.33 -0.34 5.16
C LEU A 56 -6.32 1.19 5.30
N ILE A 57 -5.54 1.70 6.24
CA ILE A 57 -5.48 3.13 6.57
C ILE A 57 -4.14 3.78 6.23
N GLY A 58 -3.15 2.99 5.81
CA GLY A 58 -1.82 3.50 5.49
C GLY A 58 -0.98 2.48 4.75
N GLN A 59 -0.02 2.97 3.96
CA GLN A 59 0.92 2.12 3.25
C GLN A 59 2.25 2.84 2.98
N LEU A 60 3.34 2.08 2.96
CA LEU A 60 4.70 2.56 2.70
C LEU A 60 5.45 1.55 1.81
N GLY A 61 5.92 1.98 0.64
CA GLY A 61 6.82 1.19 -0.20
C GLY A 61 8.24 1.15 0.37
N LEU A 62 8.84 -0.04 0.40
CA LEU A 62 10.20 -0.30 0.86
C LEU A 62 11.06 -0.81 -0.30
N GLU A 63 12.24 -0.22 -0.44
CA GLU A 63 13.17 -0.52 -1.52
C GLU A 63 14.57 -0.78 -0.95
N HIS A 64 15.18 -1.90 -1.32
CA HIS A 64 16.59 -2.12 -1.07
C HIS A 64 17.41 -1.26 -2.02
N ARG A 65 18.23 -0.35 -1.46
CA ARG A 65 19.24 0.38 -2.23
C ARG A 65 20.62 -0.12 -1.84
N ALA A 66 21.33 -0.71 -2.79
CA ALA A 66 22.78 -0.85 -2.66
C ALA A 66 23.39 0.55 -2.81
N ILE A 67 24.19 0.96 -1.82
CA ILE A 67 24.95 2.21 -1.83
C ILE A 67 26.42 1.85 -1.99
#